data_AF-A0A934PPX6-F1
#
_entry.id   AF-A0A934PPX6-F1
#
_cell.length_a   1.000
_cell.length_b   1.000
_cell.length_c   1.000
_cell.angle_alpha   90.00
_cell.angle_beta   90.00
_cell.angle_gamma   90.00
#
_symmetry.space_group_name_H-M   'P 1'
#
loop_
_entity.id
_entity.type
_entity.pdbx_description
1 polymer ?
#
loop_
_entity_poly.entity_id
_entity_poly.type
_entity_poly.pdbx_seq_one_letter_code
_entity_poly.pdbx_strand_id
1 'polypeptide(L)'
;MRTSLLFHHNFKTDAHVVINQGGTSSGKTYAIEQVLFCLACNEPAVIITVVGQDIPNLKSGALRDALAICDSSPAIKHMLKSYNRTDRIFEFRNGSGTMGQTGAIMGEPAA
;
A
#
# COMPACT_ATOMS: atom_id res chain seq x y z
N MET A 1 1.93 6.32 14.73
CA MET A 1 1.15 5.17 14.22
C MET A 1 1.51 3.93 15.05
N ARG A 2 0.53 3.16 15.52
CA ARG A 2 0.79 1.88 16.22
C ARG A 2 1.09 0.79 15.17
N THR A 3 2.10 -0.03 15.40
CA THR A 3 2.54 -1.09 14.47
C THR A 3 2.58 -2.46 15.15
N SER A 4 2.46 -3.52 14.35
CA SER A 4 2.49 -4.91 14.81
C SER A 4 3.89 -5.52 14.68
N LEU A 5 4.14 -6.70 15.28
CA LEU A 5 5.39 -7.45 15.04
C LEU A 5 5.56 -7.78 13.55
N LEU A 6 4.46 -8.12 12.87
CA LEU A 6 4.46 -8.41 11.44
C LEU A 6 4.92 -7.22 10.59
N PHE A 7 4.51 -6.00 10.96
CA PHE A 7 5.03 -4.77 10.34
C PHE A 7 6.55 -4.69 10.47
N HIS A 8 7.11 -4.94 11.66
CA HIS A 8 8.56 -4.83 11.87
C HIS A 8 9.34 -5.87 11.06
N HIS A 9 8.82 -7.10 10.93
CA HIS A 9 9.43 -8.11 10.07
C HIS A 9 9.41 -7.70 8.59
N ASN A 10 8.26 -7.21 8.10
CA ASN A 10 8.14 -6.74 6.72
C ASN A 10 8.96 -5.48 6.44
N PHE A 11 9.15 -4.59 7.42
CA PHE A 11 9.88 -3.34 7.24
C PHE A 11 11.40 -3.53 7.26
N LYS A 12 11.91 -4.53 7.98
CA LYS A 12 13.35 -4.74 8.19
C LYS A 12 13.98 -5.79 7.27
N THR A 13 13.16 -6.57 6.59
CA THR A 13 13.64 -7.62 5.69
C THR A 13 14.25 -7.02 4.43
N ASP A 14 15.30 -7.66 3.93
CA ASP A 14 15.97 -7.38 2.66
C ASP A 14 15.54 -8.38 1.56
N ALA A 15 14.69 -9.35 1.89
CA ALA A 15 14.20 -10.33 0.94
C ALA A 15 13.38 -9.69 -0.19
N HIS A 16 13.68 -10.09 -1.43
CA HIS A 16 12.95 -9.64 -2.62
C HIS A 16 11.47 -10.07 -2.63
N VAL A 17 11.16 -11.21 -2.00
CA VAL A 17 9.80 -11.75 -1.93
C VAL A 17 9.49 -12.11 -0.48
N VAL A 18 8.38 -11.55 0.03
CA VAL A 18 7.92 -11.79 1.40
C VAL A 18 6.48 -12.29 1.35
N ILE A 19 6.24 -13.48 1.89
CA ILE A 19 4.92 -14.11 1.89
C ILE A 19 4.33 -14.03 3.29
N ASN A 20 3.25 -13.27 3.45
CA ASN A 20 2.51 -13.17 4.70
C ASN A 20 1.29 -14.14 4.64
N GLN A 21 1.40 -15.30 5.30
CA GLN A 21 0.34 -16.32 5.33
C GLN A 21 -0.44 -16.34 6.65
N GLY A 22 -1.71 -16.73 6.60
CA GLY A 22 -2.57 -16.89 7.78
C GLY A 22 -4.05 -16.62 7.48
N GLY A 23 -4.91 -16.83 8.48
CA GLY A 23 -6.36 -16.65 8.33
C GLY A 23 -6.82 -15.22 8.05
N THR A 24 -8.08 -15.06 7.66
CA THR A 24 -8.73 -13.76 7.49
C THR A 24 -8.67 -12.94 8.79
N SER A 25 -8.54 -11.62 8.68
CA SER A 25 -8.48 -10.70 9.84
C SER A 25 -7.23 -10.84 10.75
N SER A 26 -6.19 -11.55 10.33
CA SER A 26 -4.95 -11.66 11.10
C SER A 26 -3.99 -10.45 10.97
N GLY A 27 -4.49 -9.31 10.45
CA GLY A 27 -3.73 -8.06 10.35
C GLY A 27 -2.66 -7.96 9.26
N LYS A 28 -2.60 -8.93 8.32
CA LYS A 28 -1.56 -9.01 7.28
C LYS A 28 -1.63 -7.86 6.28
N THR A 29 -2.80 -7.64 5.69
CA THR A 29 -3.04 -6.55 4.73
C THR A 29 -2.66 -5.21 5.34
N TYR A 30 -3.21 -4.91 6.52
CA TYR A 30 -2.90 -3.69 7.27
C TYR A 30 -1.40 -3.51 7.52
N ALA A 31 -0.70 -4.55 7.98
CA ALA A 31 0.74 -4.47 8.24
C ALA A 31 1.57 -4.23 6.96
N ILE A 32 1.20 -4.85 5.84
CA ILE A 32 1.85 -4.63 4.54
C ILE A 32 1.63 -3.19 4.08
N GLU A 33 0.39 -2.69 4.12
CA GLU A 33 0.08 -1.32 3.70
C GLU A 33 0.79 -0.26 4.55
N GLN A 34 0.93 -0.49 5.85
CA GLN A 34 1.75 0.37 6.71
C GLN A 34 3.20 0.46 6.20
N VAL A 35 3.80 -0.66 5.80
CA VAL A 35 5.17 -0.68 5.24
C VAL A 35 5.20 0.08 3.91
N LEU A 36 4.25 -0.17 3.01
CA LEU A 36 4.18 0.51 1.72
C LEU A 36 4.06 2.03 1.87
N PHE A 37 3.27 2.52 2.82
CA PHE A 37 3.19 3.96 3.09
C PHE A 37 4.46 4.53 3.70
N CYS A 38 5.14 3.79 4.59
CA CYS A 38 6.44 4.21 5.09
C CYS A 38 7.47 4.34 3.96
N LEU A 39 7.51 3.38 3.04
CA LEU A 39 8.38 3.44 1.86
C LEU A 39 8.01 4.63 0.97
N ALA A 40 6.73 4.83 0.65
CA ALA A 40 6.28 5.96 -0.17
C ALA A 40 6.64 7.33 0.45
N CYS A 41 6.62 7.45 1.79
CA CYS A 41 7.00 8.69 2.48
C CYS A 41 8.51 8.93 2.50
N ASN A 42 9.32 7.89 2.63
CA ASN A 42 10.77 8.00 2.85
C ASN A 42 11.58 7.96 1.55
N GLU A 43 11.14 7.19 0.58
CA GLU A 43 11.83 7.01 -0.70
C GLU A 43 11.16 7.91 -1.76
N PRO A 44 11.88 8.86 -2.36
CA PRO A 44 11.32 9.74 -3.38
C PRO A 44 11.11 9.01 -4.72
N ALA A 45 10.08 9.41 -5.47
CA ALA A 45 9.74 8.92 -6.81
C ALA A 45 9.50 7.40 -6.93
N VAL A 46 9.09 6.73 -5.86
CA VAL A 46 8.71 5.30 -5.89
C VAL A 46 7.26 5.12 -6.32
N ILE A 47 7.01 4.17 -7.21
CA ILE A 47 5.67 3.75 -7.63
C ILE A 47 5.36 2.39 -7.01
N ILE A 48 4.27 2.31 -6.25
CA ILE A 48 3.83 1.09 -5.57
C ILE A 48 2.46 0.66 -6.13
N THR A 49 2.37 -0.56 -6.63
CA THR A 49 1.10 -1.12 -7.13
C THR A 49 0.54 -2.11 -6.12
N VAL A 50 -0.70 -1.88 -5.67
CA VAL A 50 -1.47 -2.82 -4.85
C VAL A 50 -2.49 -3.51 -5.73
N VAL A 51 -2.38 -4.83 -5.86
CA VAL A 51 -3.27 -5.67 -6.65
C VAL A 51 -4.13 -6.57 -5.76
N GLY A 52 -5.38 -6.77 -6.17
CA GLY A 52 -6.33 -7.69 -5.53
C GLY A 52 -7.10 -8.50 -6.57
N GLN A 53 -7.76 -9.57 -6.12
CA GLN A 53 -8.54 -10.49 -6.96
C GLN A 53 -9.59 -9.75 -7.82
N ASP A 54 -10.33 -8.83 -7.20
CA ASP A 54 -11.33 -8.00 -7.88
C ASP A 54 -11.48 -6.61 -7.22
N ILE A 55 -12.20 -5.70 -7.88
CA ILE A 55 -12.46 -4.34 -7.37
C ILE A 55 -13.18 -4.37 -6.01
N PRO A 56 -14.26 -5.15 -5.81
CA PRO A 56 -14.92 -5.25 -4.50
C PRO A 56 -14.00 -5.65 -3.35
N ASN A 57 -13.14 -6.65 -3.52
CA ASN A 57 -12.17 -7.09 -2.51
C ASN A 57 -11.11 -6.01 -2.26
N LEU A 58 -10.61 -5.36 -3.31
CA LEU A 58 -9.65 -4.27 -3.18
C LEU A 58 -10.25 -3.08 -2.40
N LYS A 59 -11.53 -2.74 -2.65
CA LYS A 59 -12.23 -1.67 -1.94
C LYS A 59 -12.53 -2.01 -0.47
N SER A 60 -13.01 -3.23 -0.23
CA SER A 60 -13.50 -3.64 1.10
C SER A 60 -12.36 -4.00 2.06
N GLY A 61 -11.24 -4.47 1.55
CA GLY A 61 -10.03 -4.78 2.32
C GLY A 61 -9.00 -3.66 2.24
N ALA A 62 -8.13 -3.76 1.25
CA ALA A 62 -6.93 -2.92 1.09
C ALA A 62 -7.24 -1.42 1.15
N LEU A 63 -8.12 -0.91 0.27
CA LEU A 63 -8.40 0.54 0.24
C LEU A 63 -8.97 1.08 1.55
N ARG A 64 -9.78 0.29 2.26
CA ARG A 64 -10.33 0.67 3.56
C ARG A 64 -9.22 0.79 4.60
N ASP A 65 -8.36 -0.22 4.67
CA ASP A 65 -7.20 -0.25 5.57
C ASP A 65 -6.24 0.91 5.24
N ALA A 66 -5.99 1.17 3.96
CA ALA A 66 -5.12 2.23 3.48
C ALA A 66 -5.61 3.63 3.91
N LEU A 67 -6.91 3.89 3.76
CA LEU A 67 -7.52 5.15 4.23
C LEU A 67 -7.43 5.28 5.75
N ALA A 68 -7.69 4.19 6.49
CA ALA A 68 -7.59 4.18 7.95
C ALA A 68 -6.15 4.46 8.42
N ILE A 69 -5.14 3.93 7.73
CA ILE A 69 -3.72 4.21 8.01
C ILE A 69 -3.39 5.70 7.78
N CYS A 70 -3.81 6.26 6.64
CA CYS A 70 -3.62 7.67 6.34
C CYS A 70 -4.27 8.59 7.38
N ASP A 71 -5.50 8.28 7.79
CA ASP A 71 -6.22 9.11 8.77
C ASP A 71 -5.68 8.97 10.20
N SER A 72 -5.16 7.80 10.57
CA SER A 72 -4.60 7.55 11.91
C SER A 72 -3.14 8.00 12.07
N SER A 73 -2.48 8.42 10.99
CA SER A 73 -1.07 8.81 10.99
C SER A 73 -0.88 10.26 10.52
N PRO A 74 -0.72 11.22 11.45
CA PRO A 74 -0.47 12.62 11.09
C PRO A 74 0.73 12.81 10.17
N ALA A 75 1.78 12.00 10.33
CA ALA A 75 2.98 12.07 9.50
C ALA A 75 2.69 11.66 8.03
N ILE A 76 1.99 10.54 7.82
CA ILE A 76 1.59 10.09 6.47
C ILE A 76 0.64 11.12 5.86
N LYS A 77 -0.33 11.60 6.64
CA LYS A 77 -1.29 12.62 6.20
C LYS A 77 -0.62 13.92 5.78
N HIS A 78 0.46 14.33 6.47
CA HIS A 78 1.24 15.51 6.11
C HIS A 78 1.98 15.31 4.77
N MET A 79 2.52 14.11 4.55
CA MET A 79 3.22 13.76 3.31
C MET A 79 2.29 13.52 2.12
N LEU A 80 1.02 13.18 2.36
CA LEU A 80 0.03 13.01 1.31
C LEU A 80 -0.26 14.36 0.64
N LYS A 81 0.00 14.42 -0.67
CA LYS A 81 -0.31 15.58 -1.53
C LYS A 81 -1.75 15.51 -2.02
N SER A 82 -2.17 14.34 -2.53
CA SER A 82 -3.51 14.15 -3.08
C SER A 82 -3.96 12.69 -2.98
N TYR A 83 -5.27 12.46 -3.00
CA TYR A 83 -5.85 11.13 -3.15
C TYR A 83 -6.98 11.17 -4.18
N ASN A 84 -6.77 10.50 -5.32
CA ASN A 84 -7.78 10.32 -6.36
C ASN A 84 -8.66 9.11 -6.00
N ARG A 85 -9.93 9.37 -5.68
CA ARG A 85 -10.89 8.33 -5.27
C ARG A 85 -11.32 7.39 -6.40
N THR A 86 -11.38 7.90 -7.63
CA THR A 86 -11.82 7.13 -8.81
C THR A 86 -10.73 6.14 -9.20
N ASP A 87 -9.51 6.64 -9.32
CA ASP A 87 -8.35 5.86 -9.76
C ASP A 87 -7.62 5.17 -8.61
N ARG A 88 -7.98 5.49 -7.35
CA ARG A 88 -7.39 4.96 -6.11
C ARG A 88 -5.88 5.19 -6.06
N ILE A 89 -5.49 6.43 -6.34
CA ILE A 89 -4.09 6.86 -6.39
C ILE A 89 -3.80 7.78 -5.21
N PHE A 90 -2.83 7.42 -4.38
CA PHE A 90 -2.27 8.29 -3.36
C PHE A 90 -0.99 8.92 -3.90
N GLU A 91 -0.91 10.24 -3.90
CA GLU A 91 0.26 10.99 -4.35
C GLU A 91 0.94 11.62 -3.14
N PHE A 92 2.26 11.48 -3.03
CA PHE A 92 3.07 12.00 -1.93
C PHE A 92 3.87 13.24 -2.37
N ARG A 93 4.17 14.13 -1.43
CA ARG A 93 4.88 15.40 -1.68
C ARG A 93 6.30 15.22 -2.25
N ASN A 94 6.91 14.06 -2.03
CA ASN A 94 8.22 13.69 -2.57
C ASN A 94 8.16 13.09 -3.99
N GLY A 95 6.98 13.09 -4.63
CA GLY A 95 6.77 12.54 -5.97
C GLY A 95 6.49 11.04 -6.03
N SER A 96 6.45 10.35 -4.88
CA SER A 96 6.05 8.94 -4.82
C SER A 96 4.55 8.76 -4.98
N GLY A 97 4.13 7.61 -5.52
CA GLY A 97 2.73 7.31 -5.77
C GLY A 97 2.37 5.87 -5.44
N THR A 98 1.21 5.64 -4.84
CA THR A 98 0.63 4.29 -4.67
C THR A 98 -0.65 4.15 -5.49
N MET A 99 -0.78 3.07 -6.26
CA MET A 99 -1.89 2.80 -7.18
C MET A 99 -2.59 1.49 -6.83
N GLY A 100 -3.90 1.54 -6.61
CA GLY A 100 -4.74 0.35 -6.46
C GLY A 100 -5.26 -0.14 -7.81
N GLN A 101 -4.62 -1.17 -8.39
CA GLN A 101 -5.03 -1.78 -9.66
C GLN A 101 -5.76 -3.11 -9.45
N THR A 102 -6.71 -3.41 -10.32
CA THR A 102 -7.34 -4.74 -10.40
C THR A 102 -6.62 -5.54 -11.47
N GLY A 103 -6.42 -6.84 -11.23
CA GLY A 103 -5.71 -7.71 -12.15
C GLY A 103 -6.40 -7.83 -13.51
N ALA A 104 -5.96 -7.03 -14.48
CA ALA A 104 -5.59 -7.52 -15.79
C ALA A 104 -4.14 -7.10 -15.99
N ILE A 105 -3.24 -8.08 -16.05
CA ILE A 105 -1.89 -7.91 -16.62
C ILE A 105 -2.07 -7.40 -18.05
N MET A 106 -2.08 -6.08 -18.23
CA MET A 106 -2.00 -5.45 -19.54
C MET A 106 -0.53 -5.23 -19.87
N GLY A 107 -0.09 -5.93 -20.92
CA GLY A 107 1.10 -5.59 -21.68
C GLY A 107 2.23 -6.61 -21.58
N GLU A 108 2.20 -7.59 -22.48
CA GLU A 108 3.42 -8.01 -23.17
C GLU A 108 4.26 -6.78 -23.55
N PRO A 109 5.60 -6.85 -23.47
CA PRO A 109 6.44 -5.79 -23.97
C PRO A 109 6.25 -5.69 -25.49
N ALA A 110 5.86 -4.51 -25.98
CA ALA A 110 5.88 -4.24 -27.41
C ALA A 110 7.33 -4.37 -27.91
N ALA A 111 7.50 -5.23 -28.92
CA ALA A 111 8.72 -5.39 -29.70
C ALA A 111 9.09 -4.11 -30.46
#